data_AF-A0A2N2BPU4-F1
#
_entry.id   AF-A0A2N2BPU4-F1
#
_cell.length_a   1.000
_cell.length_b   1.000
_cell.length_c   1.000
_cell.angle_alpha   90.00
_cell.angle_beta   90.00
_cell.angle_gamma   90.00
#
_symmetry.space_group_name_H-M   'P 1'
#
loop_
_entity.id
_entity.type
_entity.pdbx_description
1 polymer ?
#
loop_
_entity_poly.entity_id
_entity_poly.type
_entity_poly.pdbx_seq_one_letter_code
_entity_poly.pdbx_strand_id
1 'polypeptide(L)'
;GENDVIAVEKIAKSGDEKYIEVIDAMCYQIAKEIGSCATVINGKVDAIIFTGGIANSSYIVNKIKDRVEFIAPVVIYPGEYEMQSLALNTLAALKGEIEIKELR
;
A
#
# COMPACT_ATOMS: atom_id res chain seq x y z
N GLY A 1 4.14 15.62 16.24
CA GLY A 1 3.55 15.03 15.03
C GLY A 1 2.83 13.78 15.46
N GLU A 2 1.64 13.54 14.92
CA GLU A 2 0.92 12.28 15.12
C GLU A 2 1.28 11.35 13.96
N ASN A 3 1.66 10.11 14.27
CA ASN A 3 2.10 9.12 13.29
C ASN A 3 1.12 7.95 13.19
N ASP A 4 0.12 7.87 14.06
CA ASP A 4 -0.97 6.91 13.93
C ASP A 4 -1.99 7.42 12.89
N VAL A 5 -1.95 6.80 11.72
CA VAL A 5 -2.86 7.10 10.60
C VAL A 5 -4.33 6.94 10.99
N ILE A 6 -4.67 6.03 11.91
CA ILE A 6 -6.05 5.80 12.36
C ILE A 6 -6.53 7.01 13.17
N ALA A 7 -5.69 7.53 14.06
CA ALA A 7 -5.98 8.72 14.84
C ALA A 7 -6.12 9.96 13.95
N VAL A 8 -5.18 10.15 13.02
CA VAL A 8 -5.20 11.26 12.04
C VAL A 8 -6.45 11.21 11.17
N GLU A 9 -6.80 10.04 10.64
CA GLU A 9 -7.99 9.84 9.83
C GLU A 9 -9.27 10.15 10.60
N LYS A 10 -9.37 9.72 11.86
CA LYS A 10 -10.53 10.01 12.71
C LYS A 10 -10.74 11.51 12.90
N ILE A 11 -9.66 12.26 13.14
CA ILE A 11 -9.72 13.71 13.30
C ILE A 11 -10.09 14.39 11.97
N ALA A 12 -9.47 13.97 10.86
CA ALA A 12 -9.81 14.49 9.53
C ALA A 12 -11.29 14.28 9.19
N LYS A 13 -11.85 13.10 9.48
CA LYS A 13 -13.28 12.81 9.29
C LYS A 13 -14.22 13.63 10.17
N SER A 14 -13.71 14.21 11.26
CA SER A 14 -14.49 15.12 12.10
C SER A 14 -14.60 16.54 11.52
N GLY A 15 -13.91 16.81 10.40
CA GLY A 15 -13.96 18.10 9.69
C GLY A 15 -12.80 19.03 9.99
N ASP A 16 -11.76 18.58 10.69
CA ASP A 16 -10.56 19.39 10.92
C ASP A 16 -9.75 19.55 9.63
N GLU A 17 -9.73 20.77 9.09
CA GLU A 17 -9.10 21.11 7.81
C GLU A 17 -7.61 20.76 7.77
N LYS A 18 -6.89 20.95 8.88
CA LYS A 18 -5.45 20.68 8.94
C LYS A 18 -5.16 19.19 8.78
N TYR A 19 -5.96 18.35 9.43
CA TYR A 19 -5.79 16.89 9.33
C TYR A 19 -6.25 16.35 7.98
N ILE A 20 -7.27 16.98 7.37
CA ILE A 20 -7.66 16.68 5.99
C ILE A 20 -6.50 17.00 5.04
N GLU A 21 -5.88 18.18 5.16
CA GLU A 21 -4.75 18.58 4.32
C GLU A 21 -3.55 17.63 4.45
N VAL A 22 -3.24 17.18 5.68
CA VAL A 22 -2.17 16.21 5.92
C VAL A 22 -2.46 14.86 5.26
N ILE A 23 -3.69 14.33 5.39
CA ILE A 23 -4.07 13.08 4.72
C ILE A 23 -4.03 13.26 3.20
N ASP A 24 -4.50 14.38 2.68
CA ASP A 24 -4.51 14.66 1.25
C ASP A 24 -3.08 14.76 0.69
N ALA A 25 -2.16 15.40 1.43
CA ALA A 25 -0.75 15.45 1.08
C ALA A 25 -0.12 14.05 1.05
N MET A 26 -0.43 13.19 2.02
CA MET A 26 0.01 11.80 2.04
C MET A 26 -0.53 11.02 0.83
N CYS A 27 -1.84 11.11 0.56
CA CYS A 27 -2.48 10.46 -0.58
C CYS A 27 -1.89 10.94 -1.91
N TYR A 28 -1.62 12.24 -2.03
CA TYR A 28 -1.00 12.84 -3.20
C TYR A 28 0.41 12.32 -3.44
N GLN A 29 1.23 12.19 -2.40
CA GLN A 29 2.58 11.65 -2.54
C GLN A 29 2.56 10.17 -2.94
N ILE A 30 1.68 9.36 -2.34
CA ILE A 30 1.51 7.95 -2.73
C ILE A 30 1.09 7.83 -4.20
N ALA A 31 0.11 8.65 -4.64
CA ALA A 31 -0.33 8.66 -6.04
C ALA A 31 0.80 9.04 -7.01
N LYS A 32 1.65 10.00 -6.63
CA LYS A 32 2.83 10.37 -7.42
C LYS A 32 3.83 9.23 -7.55
N GLU A 33 4.08 8.47 -6.48
CA GLU A 33 4.97 7.31 -6.55
C GLU A 33 4.39 6.19 -7.42
N ILE A 34 3.09 5.95 -7.35
CA ILE A 34 2.43 5.00 -8.28
C ILE A 34 2.62 5.46 -9.73
N GLY A 35 2.41 6.74 -10.01
CA GLY A 35 2.64 7.32 -11.33
C GLY A 35 4.11 7.23 -11.78
N SER A 36 5.07 7.39 -10.86
CA SER A 36 6.50 7.26 -11.16
C SER A 36 6.83 5.82 -11.56
N CYS A 37 6.32 4.82 -10.84
CA CYS A 37 6.48 3.40 -11.16
C CYS A 37 5.89 3.03 -12.53
N ALA A 38 4.77 3.65 -12.93
CA ALA A 38 4.17 3.39 -14.25
C ALA A 38 5.15 3.67 -15.39
N THR A 39 6.00 4.69 -15.26
CA THR A 39 7.01 5.02 -16.29
C THR A 39 8.12 3.98 -16.39
N VAL A 40 8.48 3.31 -15.29
CA VAL A 40 9.53 2.28 -15.24
C VAL A 40 9.17 1.06 -16.09
N ILE A 41 7.88 0.72 -16.15
CA ILE A 41 7.35 -0.39 -16.96
C ILE A 41 6.66 0.07 -18.24
N ASN A 42 7.03 1.25 -18.75
CA ASN A 42 6.53 1.81 -20.02
C ASN A 42 4.99 1.92 -20.07
N GLY A 43 4.35 2.22 -18.94
CA GLY A 43 2.90 2.32 -18.82
C GLY A 43 2.14 0.99 -18.92
N LYS A 44 2.84 -0.14 -19.04
CA LYS A 44 2.23 -1.49 -19.12
C LYS A 44 1.96 -2.03 -17.72
N VAL A 45 0.98 -1.42 -17.05
CA VAL A 45 0.60 -1.77 -15.67
C VAL A 45 -0.66 -2.64 -15.75
N ASP A 46 -0.57 -3.91 -15.32
CA ASP A 46 -1.74 -4.80 -15.31
C ASP A 46 -2.69 -4.49 -14.14
N ALA A 47 -2.14 -4.15 -12.98
CA ALA A 47 -2.89 -3.80 -11.78
C ALA A 47 -2.05 -2.96 -10.81
N ILE A 48 -2.73 -2.19 -9.96
CA ILE A 48 -2.15 -1.49 -8.80
C ILE A 48 -2.69 -2.18 -7.54
N ILE A 49 -1.80 -2.71 -6.71
CA ILE A 49 -2.19 -3.48 -5.52
C ILE A 49 -1.96 -2.63 -4.25
N PHE A 50 -3.03 -2.39 -3.48
CA PHE A 50 -2.94 -1.85 -2.14
C PHE A 50 -2.92 -2.97 -1.11
N THR A 51 -1.88 -2.97 -0.29
CA THR A 51 -1.66 -3.92 0.80
C THR A 51 -1.18 -3.19 2.06
N GLY A 52 -0.86 -3.91 3.14
CA GLY A 52 -0.46 -3.30 4.41
C GLY A 52 -1.64 -2.83 5.27
N GLY A 53 -1.33 -2.29 6.44
CA GLY A 53 -2.35 -1.80 7.39
C GLY A 53 -3.27 -0.71 6.83
N ILE A 54 -2.71 0.25 6.08
CA ILE A 54 -3.45 1.41 5.52
C ILE A 54 -4.52 0.97 4.51
N ALA A 55 -4.36 -0.18 3.86
CA ALA A 55 -5.35 -0.71 2.92
C ALA A 55 -6.72 -1.02 3.56
N ASN A 56 -6.81 -1.07 4.90
CA ASN A 56 -8.08 -1.17 5.62
C ASN A 56 -8.88 0.15 5.64
N SER A 57 -8.25 1.28 5.36
CA SER A 57 -8.91 2.59 5.31
C SER A 57 -9.51 2.84 3.94
N SER A 58 -10.82 2.64 3.80
CA SER A 58 -11.53 2.99 2.57
C SER A 58 -11.44 4.49 2.25
N TYR A 59 -11.33 5.35 3.26
CA TYR A 59 -11.19 6.79 3.06
C TYR A 59 -9.89 7.16 2.35
N ILE A 60 -8.77 6.63 2.83
CA ILE A 60 -7.45 6.87 2.24
C ILE A 60 -7.34 6.16 0.90
N VAL A 61 -7.75 4.90 0.82
CA VAL A 61 -7.66 4.11 -0.41
C VAL A 61 -8.46 4.75 -1.54
N ASN A 62 -9.67 5.23 -1.29
CA ASN A 62 -10.48 5.88 -2.32
C ASN A 62 -9.83 7.17 -2.82
N LYS A 63 -9.30 8.02 -1.91
CA LYS A 63 -8.59 9.25 -2.29
C LYS A 63 -7.38 9.01 -3.20
N ILE A 64 -6.67 7.89 -2.99
CA ILE A 64 -5.54 7.53 -3.84
C ILE A 64 -6.06 6.92 -5.16
N LYS A 65 -7.05 6.02 -5.07
CA LYS A 65 -7.68 5.36 -6.22
C LYS A 65 -8.17 6.37 -7.26
N ASP A 66 -8.88 7.41 -6.84
CA ASP A 66 -9.39 8.49 -7.71
C ASP A 66 -8.28 9.15 -8.57
N ARG A 67 -7.02 9.06 -8.12
CA ARG A 67 -5.86 9.65 -8.79
C ARG A 67 -5.12 8.68 -9.70
N VAL A 68 -5.25 7.37 -9.50
CA VAL A 68 -4.38 6.38 -10.15
C VAL A 68 -5.12 5.33 -10.95
N GLU A 69 -6.44 5.22 -10.80
CA GLU A 69 -7.23 4.19 -11.50
C GLU A 69 -7.25 4.38 -13.03
N PHE A 70 -6.91 5.57 -13.53
CA PHE A 70 -6.71 5.81 -14.96
C PHE A 70 -5.50 5.05 -15.52
N ILE A 71 -4.54 4.66 -14.67
CA ILE A 71 -3.32 3.94 -15.05
C ILE A 71 -3.63 2.46 -15.23
N ALA A 72 -4.28 1.85 -14.23
CA ALA A 72 -4.65 0.43 -14.22
C ALA A 72 -5.72 0.13 -13.15
N PRO A 73 -6.39 -1.04 -13.21
CA PRO A 73 -7.30 -1.49 -12.17
C PRO A 73 -6.64 -1.52 -10.79
N VAL A 74 -7.32 -0.97 -9.79
CA VAL A 74 -6.87 -0.97 -8.39
C VAL A 74 -7.48 -2.16 -7.64
N VAL A 75 -6.62 -2.98 -7.04
CA VAL A 75 -7.00 -4.15 -6.25
C VAL A 75 -6.55 -3.98 -4.81
N ILE A 76 -7.43 -4.31 -3.86
CA ILE A 76 -7.18 -4.12 -2.43
C ILE A 76 -7.02 -5.49 -1.77
N TYR A 77 -5.86 -5.74 -1.19
CA TYR A 77 -5.55 -6.93 -0.39
C TYR A 77 -5.03 -6.49 0.99
N PRO A 78 -5.94 -6.22 1.95
CA PRO A 78 -5.56 -5.72 3.26
C PRO A 78 -4.73 -6.74 4.04
N GLY A 79 -3.80 -6.22 4.85
CA GLY A 79 -2.92 -7.02 5.69
C GLY A 79 -1.58 -7.33 5.01
N GLU A 80 -0.68 -7.94 5.79
CA GLU A 80 0.73 -8.13 5.40
C GLU A 80 1.13 -9.61 5.30
N TYR A 81 0.29 -10.51 5.87
CA TYR A 81 0.49 -11.96 5.87
C TYR A 81 1.91 -12.41 6.30
N GLU A 82 2.61 -11.60 7.10
CA GLU A 82 4.04 -11.78 7.37
C GLU A 82 4.35 -13.12 8.02
N MET A 83 3.62 -13.50 9.07
CA MET A 83 3.84 -14.76 9.79
C MET A 83 3.53 -15.98 8.92
N GLN A 84 2.51 -15.90 8.07
CA GLN A 84 2.20 -16.97 7.11
C GLN A 84 3.28 -17.05 6.03
N SER A 85 3.70 -15.91 5.47
CA SER A 85 4.78 -15.84 4.49
C SER A 85 6.07 -16.42 5.05
N LEU A 86 6.43 -16.07 6.30
CA LEU A 86 7.60 -16.60 6.99
C LEU A 86 7.51 -18.14 7.17
N ALA A 87 6.37 -18.63 7.66
CA ALA A 87 6.17 -20.06 7.89
C ALA A 87 6.20 -20.86 6.57
N LEU A 88 5.52 -20.37 5.54
CA LEU A 88 5.43 -21.03 4.23
C LEU A 88 6.78 -21.06 3.52
N ASN A 89 7.51 -19.93 3.50
CA ASN A 89 8.84 -19.89 2.90
C ASN A 89 9.84 -20.80 3.65
N THR A 90 9.76 -20.84 4.99
CA THR A 90 10.59 -21.75 5.80
C THR A 90 10.27 -23.21 5.47
N LEU A 91 8.99 -23.56 5.39
CA LEU A 91 8.58 -24.92 5.05
C LEU A 91 9.04 -25.33 3.64
N ALA A 92 8.88 -24.44 2.65
CA ALA A 92 9.31 -24.67 1.28
C ALA A 92 10.84 -24.89 1.19
N ALA A 93 11.62 -24.10 1.93
CA ALA A 93 13.06 -24.28 2.05
C ALA A 93 13.44 -25.64 2.67
N LEU A 94 12.78 -26.04 3.76
CA LEU A 94 13.00 -27.34 4.40
C LEU A 94 12.65 -28.54 3.50
N LYS A 95 11.72 -28.36 2.56
CA LYS A 95 11.36 -29.36 1.54
C LYS A 95 12.27 -29.35 0.31
N GLY A 96 13.17 -28.36 0.18
CA GLY A 96 14.01 -28.18 -1.01
C GLY A 96 13.27 -27.60 -2.23
N GLU A 97 12.08 -27.03 -2.04
CA GLU A 97 11.30 -26.36 -3.10
C GLU A 97 11.86 -24.97 -3.43
N ILE A 98 12.54 -24.34 -2.45
CA ILE A 98 13.21 -23.05 -2.58
C ILE A 98 14.66 -23.19 -2.09
N GLU A 99 15.59 -22.58 -2.82
CA GLU A 99 17.02 -22.56 -2.45
C GLU A 99 17.26 -21.69 -1.21
N ILE A 100 17.98 -22.24 -0.23
CA ILE A 100 18.44 -21.49 0.94
C ILE A 100 19.62 -20.61 0.52
N LYS A 101 19.50 -19.30 0.73
CA LYS A 101 20.56 -18.33 0.44
C LYS A 101 21.31 -17.96 1.70
N GLU A 102 22.64 -17.99 1.61
CA GLU A 102 23.53 -17.47 2.66
C GLU A 102 23.63 -15.95 2.54
N LEU A 103 23.43 -15.24 3.65
CA LEU A 103 23.64 -13.80 3.72
C LEU A 103 25.15 -13.53 3.72
N ARG A 104 25.68 -12.99 2.62
CA ARG A 104 27.09 -12.57 2.51
C ARG A 104 27.27 -11.11 2.86
#